data_AF-A0A6F8ZDK1-F1
#
_entry.id   AF-A0A6F8ZDK1-F1
#
_cell.length_a   1.000
_cell.length_b   1.000
_cell.length_c   1.000
_cell.angle_alpha   90.00
_cell.angle_beta   90.00
_cell.angle_gamma   90.00
#
_symmetry.space_group_name_H-M   'P 1'
#
loop_
_entity.id
_entity.type
_entity.pdbx_description
1 polymer ?
#
loop_
_entity_poly.entity_id
_entity_poly.type
_entity_poly.pdbx_seq_one_letter_code
_entity_poly.pdbx_strand_id
1 'polypeptide(L)'
;MAGDERVQAWLTQALDDLDTADLLSTRKFGAAAFFYQQAAEKALKALAMARHQSPWGHSILKLLQSLDPGGDLASPLYQCGRRLDLFYIPTRYPDAFPEGTASEHFSAEDAKEARACARMVIDWVQNGLNN
;
A
#
# COMPACT_ATOMS: atom_id res chain seq x y z
N MET A 1 0.68 7.70 25.82
CA MET A 1 0.03 8.91 25.25
C MET A 1 -0.83 8.47 24.08
N ALA A 2 -2.03 9.03 23.88
CA ALA A 2 -3.00 8.56 22.88
C ALA A 2 -2.50 8.54 21.42
N GLY A 3 -1.44 9.30 21.09
CA GLY A 3 -0.83 9.31 19.76
C GLY A 3 -0.11 8.01 19.39
N ASP A 4 0.56 7.38 20.36
CA ASP A 4 1.32 6.14 20.14
C ASP A 4 0.38 4.94 19.91
N GLU A 5 -0.69 4.85 20.72
CA GLU A 5 -1.75 3.84 20.53
C GLU A 5 -2.41 3.95 19.14
N ARG A 6 -2.57 5.17 18.62
CA ARG A 6 -3.14 5.35 17.29
C ARG A 6 -2.18 4.92 16.18
N VAL A 7 -0.90 5.28 16.26
CA VAL A 7 0.14 4.82 15.32
C VAL A 7 0.17 3.29 15.27
N GLN A 8 0.20 2.63 16.44
CA GLN A 8 0.20 1.17 16.52
C GLN A 8 -1.07 0.56 15.91
N ALA A 9 -2.24 1.13 16.15
CA ALA A 9 -3.48 0.64 15.55
C ALA A 9 -3.46 0.70 14.01
N TRP A 10 -2.92 1.77 13.42
CA TRP A 10 -2.77 1.89 11.97
C TRP A 10 -1.76 0.90 11.40
N LEU A 11 -0.63 0.70 12.07
CA LEU A 11 0.36 -0.28 11.65
C LEU A 11 -0.18 -1.71 11.76
N THR A 12 -0.88 -2.04 12.85
CA THR A 12 -1.53 -3.34 13.01
C THR A 12 -2.56 -3.59 11.90
N GLN A 13 -3.38 -2.60 11.55
CA GLN A 13 -4.33 -2.74 10.45
C GLN A 13 -3.62 -2.90 9.09
N ALA A 14 -2.46 -2.27 8.89
CA ALA A 14 -1.66 -2.47 7.68
C ALA A 14 -1.16 -3.92 7.55
N LEU A 15 -0.76 -4.54 8.67
CA LEU A 15 -0.31 -5.94 8.69
C LEU A 15 -1.47 -6.92 8.52
N ASP A 16 -2.64 -6.62 9.07
CA ASP A 16 -3.88 -7.38 8.88
C ASP A 16 -4.35 -7.36 7.41
N ASP A 17 -4.26 -6.20 6.75
CA ASP A 17 -4.51 -6.07 5.32
C ASP A 17 -3.50 -6.89 4.48
N LEU A 18 -2.22 -6.92 4.90
CA LEU A 18 -1.18 -7.71 4.23
C LEU A 18 -1.50 -9.22 4.32
N ASP A 19 -1.90 -9.70 5.50
CA ASP A 19 -2.32 -11.09 5.72
C ASP A 19 -3.57 -11.43 4.89
N THR A 20 -4.56 -10.53 4.88
CA THR A 20 -5.75 -10.65 4.04
C THR A 20 -5.39 -10.78 2.56
N ALA A 21 -4.47 -9.96 2.07
CA ALA A 21 -3.99 -10.03 0.69
C ALA A 21 -3.32 -11.38 0.38
N ASP A 22 -2.48 -11.87 1.30
CA ASP A 22 -1.81 -13.17 1.16
C ASP A 22 -2.82 -14.32 1.06
N LEU A 23 -3.91 -14.32 1.85
CA LEU A 23 -4.98 -15.31 1.76
C LEU A 23 -5.72 -15.28 0.40
N LEU A 24 -5.91 -14.10 -0.17
CA LEU A 24 -6.61 -13.89 -1.44
C LEU A 24 -5.74 -14.17 -2.67
N SER A 25 -4.41 -14.11 -2.51
CA SER A 25 -3.41 -14.12 -3.60
C SER A 25 -3.42 -15.39 -4.47
N THR A 26 -4.13 -16.44 -4.06
CA THR A 26 -4.22 -17.72 -4.80
C THR A 26 -5.40 -17.79 -5.76
N ARG A 27 -6.41 -16.92 -5.62
CA ARG A 27 -7.68 -17.01 -6.37
C ARG A 27 -8.31 -15.69 -6.76
N LYS A 28 -8.09 -14.62 -5.98
CA LYS A 28 -8.71 -13.31 -6.19
C LYS A 28 -7.63 -12.24 -6.36
N PHE A 29 -6.91 -12.30 -7.48
CA PHE A 29 -5.70 -11.51 -7.70
C PHE A 29 -5.93 -10.00 -7.62
N GLY A 30 -6.99 -9.48 -8.24
CA GLY A 30 -7.33 -8.05 -8.14
C GLY A 30 -7.64 -7.61 -6.71
N ALA A 31 -8.36 -8.45 -5.95
CA ALA A 31 -8.65 -8.18 -4.54
C ALA A 31 -7.37 -8.25 -3.68
N ALA A 32 -6.50 -9.22 -3.94
CA ALA A 32 -5.20 -9.30 -3.27
C ALA A 32 -4.34 -8.05 -3.54
N ALA A 33 -4.23 -7.63 -4.81
CA ALA A 33 -3.51 -6.42 -5.21
C ALA A 33 -4.06 -5.15 -4.54
N PHE A 34 -5.39 -5.04 -4.41
CA PHE A 34 -6.02 -3.96 -3.66
C PHE A 34 -5.62 -3.96 -2.18
N PHE A 35 -5.69 -5.11 -1.50
CA PHE A 35 -5.30 -5.20 -0.10
C PHE A 35 -3.80 -4.97 0.12
N TYR A 36 -2.93 -5.37 -0.82
CA TYR A 36 -1.51 -5.00 -0.80
C TYR A 36 -1.31 -3.47 -0.89
N GLN A 37 -2.07 -2.78 -1.74
CA GLN A 37 -2.05 -1.31 -1.78
C GLN A 37 -2.55 -0.70 -0.46
N GLN A 38 -3.66 -1.20 0.11
CA GLN A 38 -4.19 -0.70 1.38
C GLN A 38 -3.23 -0.93 2.57
N ALA A 39 -2.55 -2.08 2.60
CA ALA A 39 -1.51 -2.37 3.58
C ALA A 39 -0.39 -1.32 3.54
N ALA A 40 0.15 -1.03 2.34
CA ALA A 40 1.16 0.00 2.16
C ALA A 40 0.65 1.40 2.56
N GLU A 41 -0.58 1.75 2.17
CA GLU A 41 -1.20 3.04 2.48
C GLU A 41 -1.30 3.25 4.00
N LYS A 42 -1.85 2.27 4.72
CA LYS A 42 -2.06 2.34 6.17
C LYS A 42 -0.73 2.37 6.93
N ALA A 43 0.28 1.64 6.47
CA ALA A 43 1.62 1.70 7.05
C ALA A 43 2.22 3.11 6.91
N LEU A 44 2.16 3.72 5.72
CA LEU A 44 2.66 5.08 5.51
C LEU A 44 1.90 6.11 6.35
N LYS A 45 0.57 5.93 6.51
CA LYS A 45 -0.25 6.75 7.40
C LYS A 45 0.18 6.63 8.86
N ALA A 46 0.54 5.43 9.33
CA ALA A 46 1.09 5.23 10.66
C ALA A 46 2.38 6.04 10.87
N LEU A 47 3.33 5.99 9.91
CA LEU A 47 4.57 6.76 9.98
C LEU A 47 4.32 8.27 9.95
N ALA A 48 3.39 8.74 9.11
CA ALA A 48 3.01 10.15 9.06
C ALA A 48 2.48 10.63 10.41
N MET A 49 1.61 9.85 11.05
CA MET A 49 1.08 10.16 12.38
C MET A 49 2.19 10.19 13.44
N ALA A 50 3.13 9.24 13.40
CA ALA A 50 4.28 9.23 14.30
C ALA A 50 5.16 10.48 14.15
N ARG A 51 5.22 11.06 12.94
CA ARG A 51 5.93 12.30 12.61
C ARG A 51 5.06 13.56 12.76
N HIS A 52 3.89 13.45 13.41
CA HIS A 52 2.92 14.54 13.59
C HIS A 52 2.47 15.22 12.28
N GLN A 53 2.51 14.49 11.17
CA GLN A 53 1.97 14.91 9.88
C GLN A 53 0.52 14.44 9.75
N SER A 54 -0.29 15.16 8.97
CA SER A 54 -1.65 14.74 8.64
C SER A 54 -1.64 14.04 7.28
N PRO A 55 -1.70 12.70 7.23
CA PRO A 55 -1.66 12.02 5.95
C PRO A 55 -3.00 12.15 5.23
N TRP A 56 -2.97 12.53 3.95
CA TRP A 56 -4.17 12.68 3.13
C TRP A 56 -4.05 11.95 1.79
N GLY A 57 -5.17 11.43 1.30
CA GLY A 57 -5.26 10.69 0.04
C GLY A 57 -4.91 9.20 0.13
N HIS A 58 -4.81 8.58 -1.05
CA HIS A 58 -4.61 7.15 -1.26
C HIS A 58 -3.37 6.82 -2.11
N SER A 59 -2.69 7.84 -2.66
CA SER A 59 -1.49 7.61 -3.47
C SER A 59 -0.30 7.29 -2.58
N ILE A 60 0.21 6.08 -2.72
CA ILE A 60 1.43 5.59 -2.07
C ILE A 60 2.61 6.45 -2.48
N LEU A 61 2.73 6.80 -3.76
CA LEU A 61 3.80 7.67 -4.23
C LEU A 61 3.77 9.03 -3.53
N LYS A 62 2.59 9.66 -3.42
CA LYS A 62 2.47 10.97 -2.76
C LYS A 62 2.74 10.91 -1.27
N LEU A 63 2.30 9.84 -0.60
CA LEU A 63 2.62 9.61 0.81
C LEU A 63 4.13 9.44 1.02
N LEU A 64 4.80 8.65 0.19
CA LEU A 64 6.26 8.49 0.21
C LEU A 64 6.99 9.82 -0.01
N GLN A 65 6.59 10.60 -1.03
CA GLN A 65 7.18 11.92 -1.31
C GLN A 65 7.00 12.91 -0.14
N SER A 66 5.88 12.84 0.57
CA SER A 66 5.64 13.67 1.75
C SER A 66 6.51 13.27 2.94
N LEU A 67 6.72 11.97 3.12
CA LEU A 67 7.48 11.42 4.26
C LEU A 67 9.00 11.45 4.03
N ASP A 68 9.42 11.44 2.76
CA ASP A 68 10.80 11.56 2.33
C ASP A 68 10.92 12.50 1.12
N PRO A 69 10.94 13.83 1.35
CA PRO A 69 11.02 14.82 0.27
C PRO A 69 12.34 14.80 -0.51
N GLY A 70 13.40 14.21 0.07
CA GLY A 70 14.73 14.14 -0.54
C GLY A 70 15.03 12.79 -1.20
N GLY A 71 14.10 11.84 -1.16
CA GLY A 71 14.31 10.49 -1.66
C GLY A 71 14.45 10.43 -3.19
N ASP A 72 15.22 9.45 -3.67
CA ASP A 72 15.40 9.20 -5.08
C ASP A 72 14.13 8.60 -5.71
N LEU A 73 13.47 9.36 -6.58
CA LEU A 73 12.26 8.94 -7.28
C LEU A 73 12.47 7.77 -8.25
N ALA A 74 13.73 7.51 -8.64
CA ALA A 74 14.11 6.36 -9.45
C ALA A 74 14.35 5.11 -8.59
N SER A 75 14.41 5.23 -7.27
CA SER A 75 14.66 4.08 -6.38
C SER A 75 13.50 3.06 -6.41
N PRO A 76 13.78 1.79 -6.09
CA PRO A 76 12.76 0.74 -6.06
C PRO A 76 11.53 1.07 -5.20
N LEU A 77 11.72 1.80 -4.09
CA LEU A 77 10.64 2.20 -3.19
C LEU A 77 9.60 3.08 -3.90
N TYR A 78 10.05 4.10 -4.63
CA TYR A 78 9.14 5.02 -5.35
C TYR A 78 8.56 4.38 -6.61
N GLN A 79 9.30 3.46 -7.26
CA GLN A 79 8.75 2.61 -8.32
C GLN A 79 7.59 1.76 -7.78
N CYS A 80 7.76 1.17 -6.60
CA CYS A 80 6.70 0.42 -5.92
C CYS A 80 5.52 1.30 -5.53
N GLY A 81 5.75 2.54 -5.08
CA GLY A 81 4.67 3.49 -4.87
C GLY A 81 3.82 3.73 -6.13
N ARG A 82 4.47 3.95 -7.29
CA ARG A 82 3.77 4.09 -8.58
C ARG A 82 3.00 2.83 -8.95
N ARG A 83 3.59 1.65 -8.75
CA ARG A 83 2.94 0.39 -9.11
C ARG A 83 1.71 0.12 -8.26
N LEU A 84 1.80 0.33 -6.94
CA LEU A 84 0.68 0.12 -6.02
C LEU A 84 -0.49 1.06 -6.31
N ASP A 85 -0.23 2.31 -6.73
CA ASP A 85 -1.30 3.26 -7.09
C ASP A 85 -2.19 2.75 -8.22
N LEU A 86 -1.67 1.91 -9.13
CA LEU A 86 -2.45 1.29 -10.21
C LEU A 86 -3.48 0.27 -9.71
N PHE A 87 -3.35 -0.21 -8.48
CA PHE A 87 -4.25 -1.20 -7.88
C PHE A 87 -5.33 -0.60 -6.99
N TYR A 88 -5.40 0.74 -6.84
CA TYR A 88 -6.37 1.36 -5.93
C TYR A 88 -7.79 1.48 -6.52
N ILE A 89 -7.93 1.99 -7.75
CA ILE A 89 -9.24 2.18 -8.42
C ILE A 89 -9.60 0.99 -9.31
N PRO A 90 -8.75 0.55 -10.26
CA PRO A 90 -9.16 -0.41 -11.27
C PRO A 90 -9.53 -1.79 -10.72
N THR A 91 -8.97 -2.19 -9.57
CA THR A 91 -9.31 -3.46 -8.89
C THR A 91 -10.73 -3.49 -8.33
N ARG A 92 -11.40 -2.34 -8.18
CA ARG A 92 -12.69 -2.21 -7.51
C ARG A 92 -13.84 -1.86 -8.44
N TYR A 93 -13.57 -1.15 -9.52
CA TYR A 93 -14.62 -0.62 -10.38
C TYR A 93 -14.50 -1.18 -11.80
N PRO A 94 -15.55 -1.90 -12.30
CA PRO A 94 -15.55 -2.44 -13.66
C PRO A 94 -15.44 -1.37 -14.76
N ASP A 95 -15.92 -0.15 -14.49
CA ASP A 95 -15.84 0.98 -15.42
C ASP A 95 -14.40 1.47 -15.69
N ALA A 96 -13.42 0.98 -14.93
CA ALA A 96 -12.00 1.18 -15.22
C ALA A 96 -11.53 0.38 -16.45
N PHE A 97 -12.35 -0.53 -16.98
CA PHE A 97 -12.04 -1.36 -18.14
C PHE A 97 -13.13 -1.26 -19.22
N PRO A 98 -12.78 -1.44 -20.51
CA PRO A 98 -13.76 -1.39 -21.60
C PRO A 98 -14.85 -2.47 -21.53
N GLU A 99 -14.52 -3.64 -20.95
CA GLU A 99 -15.41 -4.79 -20.86
C GLU A 99 -15.00 -5.72 -19.70
N GLY A 100 -15.92 -6.61 -19.30
CA GLY A 100 -15.69 -7.59 -18.23
C GLY A 100 -15.76 -7.01 -16.82
N THR A 101 -15.40 -7.84 -15.84
CA THR A 101 -15.30 -7.49 -14.42
C THR A 101 -13.88 -7.03 -14.09
N ALA A 102 -13.73 -6.16 -13.09
CA ALA A 102 -12.42 -5.73 -12.62
C ALA A 102 -11.48 -6.91 -12.30
N SER A 103 -12.00 -8.00 -11.72
CA SER A 103 -11.20 -9.18 -11.36
C SER A 103 -10.59 -9.93 -12.53
N GLU A 104 -11.19 -9.89 -13.72
CA GLU A 104 -10.70 -10.61 -14.90
C GLU A 104 -9.43 -9.99 -15.50
N HIS A 105 -9.14 -8.73 -15.15
CA HIS A 105 -8.00 -7.98 -15.67
C HIS A 105 -6.72 -8.11 -14.84
N PHE A 106 -6.75 -8.86 -13.73
CA PHE A 106 -5.60 -9.03 -12.84
C PHE A 106 -5.13 -10.48 -12.78
N SER A 107 -3.82 -10.66 -12.87
CA SER A 107 -3.15 -11.95 -12.88
C SER A 107 -2.45 -12.29 -11.56
N ALA A 108 -2.00 -13.54 -11.44
CA ALA A 108 -1.15 -13.95 -10.32
C ALA A 108 0.16 -13.15 -10.25
N GLU A 109 0.72 -12.72 -11.39
CA GLU A 109 1.94 -11.91 -11.41
C GLU A 109 1.68 -10.49 -10.88
N ASP A 110 0.50 -9.90 -11.16
CA ASP A 110 0.13 -8.60 -10.59
C ASP A 110 0.03 -8.68 -9.06
N ALA A 111 -0.59 -9.74 -8.53
CA ALA A 111 -0.67 -9.96 -7.08
C ALA A 111 0.71 -10.16 -6.45
N LYS A 112 1.59 -10.91 -7.12
CA LYS A 112 2.97 -11.15 -6.66
C LYS A 112 3.82 -9.88 -6.65
N GLU A 113 3.70 -9.05 -7.69
CA GLU A 113 4.38 -7.76 -7.77
C GLU A 113 3.84 -6.79 -6.71
N ALA A 114 2.52 -6.70 -6.55
CA ALA A 114 1.88 -5.90 -5.51
C ALA A 114 2.36 -6.33 -4.11
N ARG A 115 2.48 -7.64 -3.86
CA ARG A 115 3.03 -8.19 -2.61
C ARG A 115 4.46 -7.72 -2.35
N ALA A 116 5.34 -7.86 -3.34
CA ALA A 116 6.74 -7.44 -3.21
C ALA A 116 6.84 -5.95 -2.90
N CYS A 117 6.04 -5.13 -3.57
CA CYS A 117 6.02 -3.69 -3.35
C CYS A 117 5.42 -3.29 -2.00
N ALA A 118 4.31 -3.91 -1.58
CA ALA A 118 3.71 -3.64 -0.28
C ALA A 118 4.67 -3.96 0.86
N ARG A 119 5.35 -5.11 0.79
CA ARG A 119 6.40 -5.49 1.77
C ARG A 119 7.54 -4.48 1.82
N MET A 120 8.06 -4.06 0.67
CA MET A 120 9.12 -3.05 0.62
C MET A 120 8.72 -1.73 1.30
N VAL A 121 7.49 -1.27 1.07
CA VAL A 121 6.97 -0.05 1.71
C VAL A 121 6.78 -0.25 3.22
N ILE A 122 6.24 -1.40 3.64
CA ILE A 122 6.03 -1.71 5.07
C ILE A 122 7.37 -1.81 5.81
N ASP A 123 8.37 -2.49 5.22
CA ASP A 123 9.70 -2.60 5.81
C ASP A 123 10.35 -1.21 5.98
N TRP A 124 10.20 -0.34 4.97
CA TRP A 124 10.67 1.05 5.04
C TRP A 124 9.97 1.84 6.16
N VAL A 125 8.65 1.67 6.32
CA VAL A 125 7.87 2.28 7.41
C VAL A 125 8.34 1.80 8.77
N GLN A 126 8.50 0.49 8.97
CA GLN A 126 8.91 -0.09 10.24
C GLN A 126 10.30 0.41 10.65
N ASN A 127 11.24 0.48 9.71
CA ASN A 127 12.55 1.09 9.95
C ASN A 127 12.42 2.57 10.34
N GLY A 128 11.51 3.32 9.71
CA GLY A 128 11.25 4.72 10.05
C GLY A 128 10.57 4.96 11.40
N LEU A 129 9.93 3.95 11.99
CA LEU A 129 9.31 4.00 13.33
C LEU A 129 10.27 3.58 14.46
N ASN A 130 11.32 2.82 14.13
CA ASN A 130 12.32 2.33 15.10
C ASN A 130 13.52 3.28 15.29
N ASN A 131 13.59 4.35 14.50
CA ASN A 131 14.63 5.40 14.56
C ASN A 131 14.09 6.65 15.25
#